data_AF-A0A1J5Q2Q5-F1
#
_entry.id   AF-A0A1J5Q2Q5-F1
#
_cell.length_a   1.000
_cell.length_b   1.000
_cell.length_c   1.000
_cell.angle_alpha   90.00
_cell.angle_beta   90.00
_cell.angle_gamma   90.00
#
_symmetry.space_group_name_H-M   'P 1'
#
loop_
_entity.id
_entity.type
_entity.pdbx_description
1 polymer ?
#
loop_
_entity_poly.entity_id
_entity_poly.type
_entity_poly.pdbx_seq_one_letter_code
_entity_poly.pdbx_strand_id
1 'polypeptide(L)'
;MKTPIPQLAANPTAMATGQRMFLTYCSQCHGSDAGGTKGFPNLTVKNENAWLYGNSPDVLVQTIAEGRLGMMPPMEAAIGGKPGVVAVANYVRSLTGLSHDSALAAKGKPLFATACAACHGANAEGNKALGAPDLADPKRQWLFGSSMETIGHTIEKGRSGHMPAQKEYLSPEKIHLLAAYVYSLSHVEKAPLVSN
;
A
#
# COMPACT_ATOMS: atom_id res chain seq x y z
N MET A 1 14.86 -24.22 14.27
CA MET A 1 13.94 -23.61 13.28
C MET A 1 13.05 -22.62 14.00
N LYS A 2 12.89 -21.39 13.49
CA LYS A 2 11.96 -20.41 14.05
C LYS A 2 10.51 -20.84 13.74
N THR A 3 9.59 -20.66 14.67
CA THR A 3 8.16 -20.93 14.45
C THR A 3 7.65 -20.18 13.21
N PRO A 4 6.96 -20.83 12.25
CA PRO A 4 6.37 -20.17 11.09
C PRO A 4 5.46 -19.00 11.48
N ILE A 5 5.48 -17.91 10.71
CA ILE A 5 4.69 -16.69 10.99
C ILE A 5 3.20 -16.97 11.18
N PRO A 6 2.51 -17.75 10.33
CA PRO A 6 1.08 -18.02 10.55
C PRO A 6 0.80 -18.73 11.88
N GLN A 7 1.71 -19.61 12.32
CA GLN A 7 1.59 -20.29 13.61
C GLN A 7 1.91 -19.33 14.78
N LEU A 8 2.93 -18.48 14.63
CA LEU A 8 3.29 -17.49 15.63
C LEU A 8 2.19 -16.42 15.81
N ALA A 9 1.53 -16.03 14.72
CA ALA A 9 0.42 -15.08 14.70
C ALA A 9 -0.80 -15.57 15.50
N ALA A 10 -0.95 -16.88 15.69
CA ALA A 10 -2.00 -17.47 16.52
C ALA A 10 -1.65 -17.52 18.03
N ASN A 11 -0.43 -17.16 18.43
CA ASN A 11 0.00 -17.19 19.83
C ASN A 11 -0.29 -15.83 20.52
N PRO A 12 -1.23 -15.77 21.49
CA PRO A 12 -1.63 -14.50 22.12
C PRO A 12 -0.49 -13.78 22.84
N THR A 13 0.39 -14.53 23.52
CA THR A 13 1.54 -13.96 24.25
C THR A 13 2.55 -13.34 23.28
N ALA A 14 2.78 -14.00 22.14
CA ALA A 14 3.63 -13.46 21.08
C ALA A 14 3.00 -12.19 20.48
N MET A 15 1.70 -12.20 20.17
CA MET A 15 1.01 -11.03 19.60
C MET A 15 0.96 -9.84 20.56
N ALA A 16 0.79 -10.06 21.86
CA ALA A 16 0.88 -8.98 22.85
C ALA A 16 2.27 -8.34 22.88
N THR A 17 3.33 -9.13 22.68
CA THR A 17 4.71 -8.61 22.57
C THR A 17 4.93 -7.89 21.25
N GLY A 18 4.47 -8.46 20.14
CA GLY A 18 4.53 -7.84 18.82
C GLY A 18 3.78 -6.50 18.76
N GLN A 19 2.62 -6.40 19.42
CA GLN A 19 1.86 -5.16 19.53
C GLN A 19 2.65 -4.08 20.28
N ARG A 20 3.27 -4.39 21.41
CA ARG A 20 4.11 -3.42 22.15
C ARG A 20 5.29 -2.94 21.32
N MET A 21 5.92 -3.84 20.57
CA MET A 21 6.99 -3.48 19.65
C MET A 21 6.48 -2.59 18.51
N PHE A 22 5.34 -2.92 17.91
CA PHE A 22 4.72 -2.11 16.87
C PHE A 22 4.42 -0.69 17.35
N LEU A 23 3.86 -0.56 18.57
CA LEU A 23 3.63 0.73 19.21
C LEU A 23 4.91 1.54 19.40
N THR A 24 6.04 0.87 19.63
CA THR A 24 7.34 1.53 19.86
C THR A 24 8.01 1.95 18.56
N TYR A 25 7.99 1.10 17.53
CA TYR A 25 8.84 1.25 16.34
C TYR A 25 8.08 1.66 15.08
N CYS A 26 6.76 1.41 14.98
CA CYS A 26 6.02 1.50 13.72
C CYS A 26 4.83 2.48 13.77
N SER A 27 4.24 2.66 14.95
CA SER A 27 2.99 3.41 15.15
C SER A 27 3.08 4.88 14.73
N GLN A 28 4.27 5.49 14.81
CA GLN A 28 4.47 6.89 14.48
C GLN A 28 4.11 7.20 13.02
N CYS A 29 4.25 6.21 12.14
CA CYS A 29 3.93 6.31 10.72
C CYS A 29 2.62 5.58 10.38
N HIS A 30 2.47 4.34 10.86
CA HIS A 30 1.36 3.47 10.50
C HIS A 30 0.12 3.61 11.42
N GLY A 31 0.14 4.54 12.37
CA GLY A 31 -0.93 4.72 13.36
C GLY A 31 -0.82 3.73 14.52
N SER A 32 -1.36 4.10 15.68
CA SER A 32 -1.38 3.24 16.87
C SER A 32 -2.25 1.99 16.70
N ASP A 33 -3.27 2.08 15.86
CA ASP A 33 -4.17 0.98 15.46
C ASP A 33 -3.70 0.24 14.21
N ALA A 34 -2.53 0.62 13.65
CA ALA A 34 -2.01 0.16 12.36
C ALA A 34 -2.91 0.50 11.15
N GLY A 35 -3.88 1.39 11.32
CA GLY A 35 -4.83 1.82 10.30
C GLY A 35 -4.24 2.73 9.22
N GLY A 36 -2.98 3.14 9.37
CA GLY A 36 -2.30 4.04 8.45
C GLY A 36 -2.75 5.49 8.60
N THR A 37 -2.10 6.37 7.83
CA THR A 37 -2.44 7.79 7.73
C THR A 37 -2.20 8.24 6.27
N LYS A 38 -2.45 9.52 5.94
CA LYS A 38 -2.19 10.00 4.57
C LYS A 38 -0.72 9.80 4.20
N GLY A 39 -0.47 9.00 3.16
CA GLY A 39 0.87 8.62 2.70
C GLY A 39 1.46 7.38 3.37
N PHE A 40 0.84 6.84 4.41
CA PHE A 40 1.30 5.66 5.14
C PHE A 40 0.27 4.52 5.06
N PRO A 41 0.65 3.33 4.57
CA PRO A 41 -0.27 2.22 4.38
C PRO A 41 -1.03 1.78 5.63
N ASN A 42 -2.32 1.45 5.44
CA ASN A 42 -3.14 0.72 6.38
C ASN A 42 -2.72 -0.76 6.38
N LEU A 43 -2.25 -1.27 7.51
CA LEU A 43 -1.73 -2.63 7.66
C LEU A 43 -2.77 -3.63 8.17
N THR A 44 -4.02 -3.20 8.38
CA THR A 44 -5.14 -4.04 8.83
C THR A 44 -6.00 -4.57 7.69
N VAL A 45 -5.66 -4.20 6.46
CA VAL A 45 -6.49 -4.49 5.28
C VAL A 45 -6.40 -5.98 4.95
N LYS A 46 -7.55 -6.66 4.94
CA LYS A 46 -7.67 -8.08 4.59
C LYS A 46 -7.54 -8.36 3.09
N ASN A 47 -7.82 -7.35 2.25
CA ASN A 47 -7.67 -7.47 0.80
C ASN A 47 -6.19 -7.46 0.41
N GLU A 48 -5.66 -8.60 -0.04
CA GLU A 48 -4.27 -8.74 -0.50
C GLU A 48 -3.92 -7.75 -1.63
N ASN A 49 -4.87 -7.44 -2.52
CA ASN A 49 -4.64 -6.51 -3.62
C ASN A 49 -4.32 -5.08 -3.14
N ALA A 50 -4.77 -4.70 -1.93
CA ALA A 50 -4.46 -3.40 -1.34
C ALA A 50 -3.01 -3.28 -0.82
N TRP A 51 -2.28 -4.40 -0.66
CA TRP A 51 -0.90 -4.39 -0.18
C TRP A 51 0.07 -4.10 -1.32
N LEU A 52 0.80 -2.99 -1.27
CA LEU A 52 1.67 -2.56 -2.38
C LEU A 52 2.68 -3.63 -2.83
N TYR A 53 3.30 -4.32 -1.87
CA TYR A 53 4.34 -5.34 -2.15
C TYR A 53 3.86 -6.77 -1.87
N GLY A 54 2.63 -6.94 -1.38
CA GLY A 54 2.09 -8.21 -0.86
C GLY A 54 2.13 -8.32 0.67
N ASN A 55 1.43 -9.31 1.22
CA ASN A 55 1.29 -9.54 2.67
C ASN A 55 1.65 -10.97 3.11
N SER A 56 2.34 -11.73 2.25
CA SER A 56 2.83 -13.05 2.61
C SER A 56 3.94 -12.95 3.69
N PRO A 57 4.13 -13.99 4.52
CA PRO A 57 5.15 -14.01 5.57
C PRO A 57 6.53 -13.52 5.16
N ASP A 58 7.08 -14.06 4.06
CA ASP A 58 8.43 -13.73 3.60
C ASP A 58 8.51 -12.29 3.08
N VAL A 59 7.45 -11.82 2.41
CA VAL A 59 7.36 -10.43 1.93
C VAL A 59 7.29 -9.45 3.09
N LEU A 60 6.57 -9.78 4.17
CA LEU A 60 6.50 -8.95 5.37
C LEU A 60 7.85 -8.87 6.08
N VAL A 61 8.54 -10.01 6.25
CA VAL A 61 9.90 -10.04 6.81
C VAL A 61 10.85 -9.22 5.95
N GLN A 62 10.84 -9.42 4.64
CA GLN A 62 11.69 -8.67 3.72
C GLN A 62 11.40 -7.16 3.80
N THR A 63 10.12 -6.78 3.77
CA THR A 63 9.69 -5.38 3.85
C THR A 63 10.18 -4.74 5.15
N ILE A 64 9.99 -5.41 6.30
CA ILE A 64 10.42 -4.87 7.59
C ILE A 64 11.95 -4.82 7.69
N ALA A 65 12.64 -5.87 7.27
CA ALA A 65 14.09 -5.97 7.37
C ALA A 65 14.79 -4.96 6.45
N GLU A 66 14.46 -5.00 5.15
CA GLU A 66 15.19 -4.33 4.08
C GLU A 66 14.60 -2.96 3.72
N GLY A 67 13.41 -2.63 4.22
CA GLY A 67 12.72 -1.43 3.82
C GLY A 67 12.04 -1.55 2.46
N ARG A 68 11.37 -0.48 2.06
CA ARG A 68 10.80 -0.32 0.72
C ARG A 68 10.96 1.12 0.25
N LEU A 69 11.30 1.26 -1.03
CA LEU A 69 11.30 2.54 -1.74
C LEU A 69 10.30 2.47 -2.89
N GLY A 70 9.16 3.13 -2.71
CA GLY A 70 8.14 3.28 -3.74
C GLY A 70 8.39 4.53 -4.55
N MET A 71 8.43 4.42 -5.87
CA MET A 71 8.70 5.55 -6.77
C MET A 71 7.66 5.61 -7.88
N MET A 72 6.86 6.67 -7.86
CA MET A 72 6.04 7.09 -9.00
C MET A 72 6.67 8.37 -9.55
N PRO A 73 7.26 8.37 -10.75
CA PRO A 73 7.89 9.56 -11.30
C PRO A 73 6.84 10.63 -11.69
N PRO A 74 7.24 11.90 -11.81
CA PRO A 74 6.43 12.93 -12.46
C PRO A 74 6.12 12.53 -13.91
N MET A 75 4.84 12.49 -14.28
CA MET A 75 4.39 12.02 -15.60
C MET A 75 3.86 13.14 -16.50
N GLU A 76 3.74 14.38 -16.00
CA GLU A 76 3.15 15.50 -16.74
C GLU A 76 3.74 15.67 -18.15
N ALA A 77 5.07 15.71 -18.27
CA ALA A 77 5.74 15.89 -19.56
C ALA A 77 5.47 14.71 -20.53
N ALA A 78 5.38 13.49 -20.00
CA ALA A 78 5.20 12.27 -20.80
C ALA A 78 3.80 12.15 -21.41
N ILE A 79 2.81 12.87 -20.87
CA ILE A 79 1.40 12.78 -21.29
C ILE A 79 0.88 14.09 -21.90
N GLY A 80 1.76 14.99 -22.32
CA GLY A 80 1.38 16.23 -23.00
C GLY A 80 0.95 17.37 -22.07
N GLY A 81 1.49 17.41 -20.85
CA GLY A 81 1.27 18.49 -19.90
C GLY A 81 0.01 18.36 -19.06
N LYS A 82 -0.39 19.46 -18.41
CA LYS A 82 -1.61 19.54 -17.58
C LYS A 82 -2.88 18.96 -18.24
N PRO A 83 -3.17 19.16 -19.54
CA PRO A 83 -4.34 18.55 -20.16
C PRO A 83 -4.31 17.01 -20.10
N GLY A 84 -3.13 16.42 -20.29
CA GLY A 84 -2.93 14.98 -20.15
C GLY A 84 -3.10 14.49 -18.71
N VAL A 85 -2.57 15.23 -17.74
CA VAL A 85 -2.77 14.96 -16.31
C VAL A 85 -4.26 14.88 -15.97
N VAL A 86 -5.04 15.87 -16.41
CA VAL A 86 -6.50 15.90 -16.17
C VAL A 86 -7.21 14.74 -16.88
N ALA A 87 -6.83 14.40 -18.11
CA ALA A 87 -7.42 13.29 -18.86
C ALA A 87 -7.14 11.95 -18.18
N VAL A 88 -5.88 11.67 -17.82
CA VAL A 88 -5.48 10.44 -17.12
C VAL A 88 -6.10 10.35 -15.74
N ALA A 89 -6.20 11.46 -14.99
CA ALA A 89 -6.87 11.47 -13.69
C ALA A 89 -8.36 11.08 -13.79
N ASN A 90 -9.07 11.57 -14.82
CA ASN A 90 -10.44 11.14 -15.10
C ASN A 90 -10.52 9.65 -15.46
N TYR A 91 -9.59 9.16 -16.28
CA TYR A 91 -9.53 7.74 -16.61
C TYR A 91 -9.30 6.87 -15.37
N VAL A 92 -8.33 7.20 -14.52
CA VAL A 92 -8.04 6.45 -13.28
C VAL A 92 -9.24 6.43 -12.34
N ARG A 93 -9.99 7.54 -12.22
CA ARG A 93 -11.23 7.56 -11.43
C ARG A 93 -12.32 6.69 -12.04
N SER A 94 -12.43 6.64 -13.37
CA SER A 94 -13.40 5.80 -14.07
C SER A 94 -13.21 4.31 -13.79
N LEU A 95 -11.97 3.85 -13.55
CA LEU A 95 -11.64 2.44 -13.27
C LEU A 95 -12.36 1.89 -12.04
N THR A 96 -12.66 2.74 -11.06
CA THR A 96 -13.29 2.35 -9.78
C THR A 96 -14.69 2.96 -9.62
N GLY A 97 -15.28 3.45 -10.71
CA GLY A 97 -16.63 4.03 -10.70
C GLY A 97 -16.76 5.37 -9.97
N LEU A 98 -15.65 6.05 -9.69
CA LEU A 98 -15.69 7.39 -9.10
C LEU A 98 -16.22 8.40 -10.12
N SER A 99 -16.88 9.46 -9.65
CA SER A 99 -17.35 10.56 -10.50
C SER A 99 -16.22 11.11 -11.38
N HIS A 100 -16.44 11.22 -12.68
CA HIS A 100 -15.44 11.64 -13.66
C HIS A 100 -16.15 12.22 -14.91
N ASP A 101 -15.39 12.93 -15.74
CA ASP A 101 -15.79 13.33 -17.09
C ASP A 101 -15.45 12.20 -18.07
N SER A 102 -16.47 11.66 -18.74
CA SER A 102 -16.33 10.52 -19.65
C SER A 102 -15.54 10.84 -20.93
N ALA A 103 -15.65 12.07 -21.45
CA ALA A 103 -14.91 12.51 -22.63
C ALA A 103 -13.42 12.67 -22.31
N LEU A 104 -13.10 13.18 -21.12
CA LEU A 104 -11.71 13.25 -20.62
C LEU A 104 -11.16 11.86 -20.28
N ALA A 105 -11.95 10.97 -19.69
CA ALA A 105 -11.54 9.59 -19.44
C ALA A 105 -11.22 8.84 -20.75
N ALA A 106 -12.03 9.02 -21.79
CA ALA A 106 -11.77 8.45 -23.12
C ALA A 106 -10.44 8.94 -23.72
N LYS A 107 -10.10 10.22 -23.52
CA LYS A 107 -8.78 10.78 -23.90
C LYS A 107 -7.64 10.29 -23.02
N GLY A 108 -7.91 10.03 -21.73
CA GLY A 108 -6.91 9.56 -20.76
C GLY A 108 -6.51 8.11 -20.96
N LYS A 109 -7.43 7.25 -21.41
CA LYS A 109 -7.18 5.82 -21.64
C LYS A 109 -5.95 5.53 -22.52
N PRO A 110 -5.79 6.11 -23.73
CA PRO A 110 -4.59 5.86 -24.54
C PRO A 110 -3.31 6.40 -23.88
N LEU A 111 -3.37 7.54 -23.17
CA LEU A 111 -2.21 8.09 -22.44
C LEU A 111 -1.79 7.18 -21.28
N PHE A 112 -2.75 6.58 -20.58
CA PHE A 112 -2.46 5.59 -19.55
C PHE A 112 -1.77 4.36 -20.16
N ALA A 113 -2.28 3.86 -21.29
CA ALA A 113 -1.70 2.71 -21.97
C ALA A 113 -0.24 2.94 -22.39
N THR A 114 0.12 4.15 -22.82
CA THR A 114 1.49 4.47 -23.26
C THR A 114 2.44 4.79 -22.12
N ALA A 115 1.97 5.46 -21.06
CA ALA A 115 2.86 6.03 -20.04
C ALA A 115 2.75 5.34 -18.67
N CYS A 116 1.62 4.72 -18.34
CA CYS A 116 1.35 4.20 -16.99
C CYS A 116 1.36 2.67 -16.92
N ALA A 117 0.96 1.99 -18.00
CA ALA A 117 0.79 0.54 -18.03
C ALA A 117 2.07 -0.25 -17.76
N ALA A 118 3.24 0.30 -18.05
CA ALA A 118 4.53 -0.35 -17.78
C ALA A 118 4.74 -0.64 -16.27
N CYS A 119 4.20 0.22 -15.40
CA CYS A 119 4.32 0.05 -13.95
C CYS A 119 3.01 -0.43 -13.33
N HIS A 120 1.87 0.07 -13.80
CA HIS A 120 0.56 -0.25 -13.21
C HIS A 120 -0.18 -1.39 -13.92
N GLY A 121 0.40 -2.01 -14.95
CA GLY A 121 -0.26 -3.06 -15.72
C GLY A 121 -1.20 -2.52 -16.79
N ALA A 122 -1.48 -3.34 -17.80
CA ALA A 122 -2.31 -2.96 -18.95
C ALA A 122 -3.77 -2.71 -18.56
N ASN A 123 -4.25 -3.40 -17.52
CA ASN A 123 -5.58 -3.25 -16.96
C ASN A 123 -5.57 -2.43 -15.66
N ALA A 124 -4.45 -1.77 -15.35
CA ALA A 124 -4.23 -0.99 -14.15
C ALA A 124 -4.25 -1.81 -12.84
N GLU A 125 -3.96 -3.11 -12.92
CA GLU A 125 -3.95 -4.09 -11.81
C GLU A 125 -2.77 -3.92 -10.83
N GLY A 126 -1.83 -3.03 -11.13
CA GLY A 126 -0.65 -2.76 -10.32
C GLY A 126 0.49 -3.76 -10.55
N ASN A 127 1.59 -3.56 -9.83
CA ASN A 127 2.77 -4.42 -9.89
C ASN A 127 3.45 -4.49 -8.51
N LYS A 128 3.33 -5.66 -7.87
CA LYS A 128 3.87 -5.89 -6.52
C LYS A 128 5.39 -5.80 -6.44
N ALA A 129 6.09 -6.16 -7.52
CA ALA A 129 7.56 -6.07 -7.55
C ALA A 129 8.05 -4.62 -7.49
N LEU A 130 7.25 -3.68 -8.03
CA LEU A 130 7.55 -2.25 -8.01
C LEU A 130 6.87 -1.52 -6.85
N GLY A 131 5.94 -2.17 -6.14
CA GLY A 131 5.06 -1.48 -5.19
C GLY A 131 4.02 -0.59 -5.86
N ALA A 132 3.77 -0.79 -7.17
CA ALA A 132 2.79 -0.01 -7.90
C ALA A 132 1.38 -0.48 -7.50
N PRO A 133 0.52 0.41 -6.99
CA PRO A 133 -0.80 0.03 -6.53
C PRO A 133 -1.72 -0.42 -7.68
N ASP A 134 -2.63 -1.34 -7.36
CA ASP A 134 -3.78 -1.69 -8.19
C ASP A 134 -4.76 -0.50 -8.21
N LEU A 135 -4.93 0.10 -9.39
CA LEU A 135 -5.81 1.24 -9.62
C LEU A 135 -7.21 0.84 -10.09
N ALA A 136 -7.40 -0.43 -10.47
CA ALA A 136 -8.66 -0.97 -10.98
C ALA A 136 -9.53 -1.61 -9.89
N ASP A 137 -8.95 -2.03 -8.77
CA ASP A 137 -9.71 -2.60 -7.66
C ASP A 137 -10.64 -1.55 -7.00
N PRO A 138 -11.98 -1.71 -7.04
CA PRO A 138 -12.91 -0.79 -6.39
C PRO A 138 -12.77 -0.78 -4.86
N LYS A 139 -12.15 -1.81 -4.27
CA LYS A 139 -11.86 -1.92 -2.82
C LYS A 139 -10.42 -1.51 -2.48
N ARG A 140 -9.68 -0.91 -3.42
CA ARG A 140 -8.33 -0.41 -3.18
C ARG A 140 -8.28 0.62 -2.05
N GLN A 141 -7.11 0.74 -1.45
CA GLN A 141 -6.82 1.80 -0.48
C GLN A 141 -6.15 2.98 -1.18
N TRP A 142 -6.70 4.17 -0.97
CA TRP A 142 -6.13 5.43 -1.49
C TRP A 142 -5.21 6.06 -0.45
N LEU A 143 -3.90 5.80 -0.55
CA LEU A 143 -2.91 6.34 0.39
C LEU A 143 -2.93 7.87 0.49
N PHE A 144 -3.14 8.56 -0.63
CA PHE A 144 -3.14 10.02 -0.68
C PHE A 144 -4.53 10.64 -0.82
N GLY A 145 -5.55 9.82 -1.12
CA GLY A 145 -6.90 10.25 -1.51
C GLY A 145 -7.23 10.00 -2.99
N SER A 146 -8.52 10.04 -3.32
CA SER A 146 -9.07 9.75 -4.66
C SER A 146 -9.65 10.98 -5.37
N SER A 147 -9.48 12.18 -4.80
CA SER A 147 -9.95 13.42 -5.42
C SER A 147 -9.22 13.69 -6.75
N MET A 148 -9.90 14.38 -7.68
CA MET A 148 -9.30 14.77 -8.97
C MET A 148 -7.99 15.53 -8.76
N GLU A 149 -7.99 16.46 -7.79
CA GLU A 149 -6.81 17.22 -7.40
C GLU A 149 -5.68 16.32 -6.88
N THR A 150 -6.00 15.37 -6.00
CA THR A 150 -4.97 14.48 -5.42
C THR A 150 -4.35 13.56 -6.45
N ILE A 151 -5.18 12.98 -7.32
CA ILE A 151 -4.72 12.10 -8.40
C ILE A 151 -3.93 12.93 -9.42
N GLY A 152 -4.44 14.09 -9.83
CA GLY A 152 -3.73 15.02 -10.71
C GLY A 152 -2.37 15.41 -10.17
N HIS A 153 -2.28 15.84 -8.91
CA HIS A 153 -1.01 16.17 -8.26
C HIS A 153 -0.05 14.98 -8.18
N THR A 154 -0.56 13.78 -7.94
CA THR A 154 0.24 12.55 -7.90
C THR A 154 0.83 12.22 -9.28
N ILE A 155 0.06 12.40 -10.35
CA ILE A 155 0.54 12.23 -11.73
C ILE A 155 1.52 13.35 -12.10
N GLU A 156 1.23 14.59 -11.69
CA GLU A 156 2.01 15.77 -12.04
C GLU A 156 3.39 15.79 -11.37
N LYS A 157 3.44 15.51 -10.05
CA LYS A 157 4.64 15.65 -9.23
C LYS A 157 5.28 14.32 -8.83
N GLY A 158 4.61 13.20 -9.13
CA GLY A 158 5.05 11.90 -8.66
C GLY A 158 4.85 11.71 -7.16
N ARG A 159 5.31 10.57 -6.65
CA ARG A 159 5.35 10.20 -5.24
C ARG A 159 6.62 9.41 -4.95
N SER A 160 7.21 9.68 -3.79
CA SER A 160 8.30 8.89 -3.23
C SER A 160 7.91 8.42 -1.84
N GLY A 161 7.57 7.14 -1.72
CA GLY A 161 7.27 6.50 -0.45
C GLY A 161 8.51 5.82 0.10
N HIS A 162 8.79 6.00 1.38
CA HIS A 162 9.95 5.39 2.03
C HIS A 162 9.51 4.69 3.31
N MET A 163 9.67 3.36 3.35
CA MET A 163 9.58 2.53 4.54
C MET A 163 11.01 2.17 4.94
N PRO A 164 11.56 2.71 6.04
CA PRO A 164 12.96 2.51 6.41
C PRO A 164 13.25 1.06 6.79
N ALA A 165 14.42 0.56 6.41
CA ALA A 165 14.93 -0.73 6.82
C ALA A 165 15.08 -0.81 8.35
N GLN A 166 14.53 -1.86 8.96
CA GLN A 166 14.61 -2.04 10.42
C GLN A 166 15.75 -2.97 10.85
N LYS A 167 16.41 -3.66 9.91
CA LYS A 167 17.52 -4.59 10.22
C LYS A 167 18.73 -3.96 10.90
N GLU A 168 18.87 -2.63 10.78
CA GLU A 168 19.93 -1.87 11.45
C GLU A 168 19.63 -1.64 12.94
N TYR A 169 18.36 -1.74 13.35
CA TYR A 169 17.91 -1.43 14.72
C TYR A 169 17.35 -2.64 15.46
N LEU A 170 16.85 -3.65 14.72
CA LEU A 170 16.13 -4.80 15.26
C LEU A 170 16.81 -6.11 14.84
N SER A 171 16.89 -7.06 15.77
CA SER A 171 17.40 -8.40 15.46
C SER A 171 16.44 -9.16 14.54
N PRO A 172 16.91 -10.20 13.81
CA PRO A 172 16.06 -11.03 12.96
C PRO A 172 14.86 -11.66 13.69
N GLU A 173 14.98 -11.96 14.99
CA GLU A 173 13.90 -12.49 15.83
C GLU A 173 12.83 -11.42 16.10
N LYS A 174 13.27 -10.18 16.38
CA LYS A 174 12.37 -9.03 16.56
C LYS A 174 11.61 -8.69 15.28
N ILE A 175 12.29 -8.74 14.13
CA ILE A 175 11.67 -8.55 12.82
C ILE A 175 10.65 -9.66 12.54
N HIS A 176 11.02 -10.92 12.79
CA HIS A 176 10.12 -12.07 12.62
C HIS A 176 8.84 -11.93 13.46
N LEU A 177 8.97 -11.47 14.70
CA LEU A 177 7.83 -11.22 15.58
C LEU A 177 6.95 -10.05 15.11
N LEU A 178 7.55 -8.95 14.64
CA LEU A 178 6.82 -7.83 14.04
C LEU A 178 6.08 -8.24 12.77
N ALA A 179 6.73 -9.03 11.90
CA ALA A 179 6.11 -9.58 10.71
C ALA A 179 4.92 -10.47 11.06
N ALA A 180 5.02 -11.29 12.11
CA ALA A 180 3.90 -12.10 12.61
C ALA A 180 2.76 -11.24 13.15
N TYR A 181 3.07 -10.16 13.88
CA TYR A 181 2.06 -9.21 14.33
C TYR A 181 1.34 -8.54 13.17
N VAL A 182 2.08 -7.99 12.19
CA VAL A 182 1.49 -7.35 11.00
C VAL A 182 0.67 -8.36 10.17
N TYR A 183 1.15 -9.60 10.05
CA TYR A 183 0.39 -10.68 9.42
C TYR A 183 -0.95 -10.93 10.12
N SER A 184 -0.94 -10.98 11.46
CA SER A 184 -2.17 -11.18 12.26
C SER A 184 -3.23 -10.12 12.01
N LEU A 185 -2.83 -8.87 11.76
CA LEU A 185 -3.75 -7.74 11.55
C LEU A 185 -4.62 -7.89 10.30
N SER A 186 -4.16 -8.65 9.31
CA SER A 186 -4.85 -8.84 8.02
C SER A 186 -5.38 -10.25 7.79
N HIS A 187 -4.96 -11.25 8.57
CA HIS A 187 -5.32 -12.66 8.34
C HIS A 187 -6.07 -13.32 9.49
N VAL A 188 -5.98 -12.79 10.71
CA VAL A 188 -6.62 -13.38 11.88
C VAL A 188 -7.84 -12.55 12.22
N GLU A 189 -9.01 -13.18 12.28
CA GLU A 189 -10.21 -12.54 12.82
C GLU A 189 -9.93 -12.18 14.28
N LYS A 190 -10.08 -10.89 14.65
CA LYS A 190 -10.06 -10.51 16.06
C LYS A 190 -11.21 -11.26 16.74
N ALA A 191 -10.89 -12.07 17.75
CA ALA A 191 -11.91 -12.56 18.66
C ALA A 191 -12.67 -11.34 19.22
N PRO A 192 -14.01 -11.36 19.25
CA PRO A 192 -14.78 -10.22 19.76
C PRO A 192 -14.30 -9.90 21.17
N LEU A 193 -14.05 -8.60 21.43
CA LEU A 193 -13.73 -8.12 22.76
C LEU A 193 -14.92 -8.45 23.66
N VAL A 194 -14.75 -9.40 24.57
CA VAL A 194 -15.72 -9.67 25.61
C VAL A 194 -15.66 -8.47 26.55
N SER A 195 -16.65 -7.57 26.45
CA SER A 195 -16.87 -6.52 27.43
C SER A 195 -17.29 -7.17 28.75
N ASN A 196 -16.48 -7.00 29.78
CA ASN A 196 -16.88 -7.26 31.17
C ASN A 196 -17.89 -6.23 31.65
#